data_AF-A0A7V2F6X4-F1
#
_entry.id   AF-A0A7V2F6X4-F1
#
_cell.length_a   1.000
_cell.length_b   1.000
_cell.length_c   1.000
_cell.angle_alpha   90.00
_cell.angle_beta   90.00
_cell.angle_gamma   90.00
#
_symmetry.space_group_name_H-M   'P 1'
#
loop_
_entity.id
_entity.type
_entity.pdbx_description
1 polymer ?
#
loop_
_entity_poly.entity_id
_entity_poly.type
_entity_poly.pdbx_seq_one_letter_code
_entity_poly.pdbx_strand_id
1 'polypeptide(L)' 'MESFRYEDVRRVFERLKLEDKVRFLIEATAVTLADGIEAAGAALSRGLERCMAARSPKVSSDRPASEG' A
#
# COMPACT_ATOMS: atom_id res chain seq x y z
N MET A 1 -4.30 -18.94 -1.00
CA MET A 1 -5.26 -18.08 -1.73
C MET A 1 -5.36 -18.65 -3.12
N GLU A 2 -6.52 -19.20 -3.50
CA GLU A 2 -6.71 -19.71 -4.86
C GLU A 2 -6.55 -18.55 -5.86
N SER A 3 -5.70 -18.74 -6.88
CA SER A 3 -5.54 -17.77 -7.95
C SER A 3 -6.65 -18.00 -8.96
N PHE A 4 -7.69 -17.16 -8.91
CA PHE A 4 -8.73 -17.16 -9.93
C PHE A 4 -8.18 -16.54 -11.22
N ARG A 5 -8.31 -17.24 -12.35
CA ARG A 5 -7.93 -16.68 -13.64
C ARG A 5 -8.97 -15.64 -14.05
N TYR A 6 -8.51 -14.55 -14.65
CA TYR A 6 -9.37 -13.45 -15.12
C TYR A 6 -10.56 -13.94 -15.94
N GLU A 7 -10.34 -14.89 -16.86
CA GLU A 7 -11.39 -15.43 -17.73
C GLU A 7 -12.50 -16.16 -16.97
N ASP A 8 -12.16 -16.79 -15.84
CA ASP A 8 -13.14 -17.50 -15.01
C ASP A 8 -14.02 -16.49 -14.26
N VAL A 9 -13.43 -15.44 -13.71
CA VAL A 9 -14.15 -14.33 -13.05
C VAL A 9 -15.02 -13.57 -14.05
N ARG A 10 -14.49 -13.27 -15.23
CA ARG A 10 -15.23 -12.60 -16.31
C ARG A 10 -16.48 -13.40 -16.69
N ARG A 11 -16.35 -14.71 -16.89
CA ARG A 11 -17.47 -15.59 -17.26
C ARG A 11 -18.54 -15.65 -16.17
N VAL A 12 -18.14 -15.65 -14.89
CA VAL A 12 -19.08 -15.61 -13.77
C VAL A 12 -19.80 -14.26 -13.73
N PHE A 13 -19.07 -13.16 -13.90
CA PHE A 13 -19.63 -11.81 -13.93
C PHE A 13 -20.66 -11.64 -15.06
N GLU A 14 -20.36 -12.12 -16.27
CA GLU A 14 -21.27 -12.03 -17.43
C GLU A 14 -22.64 -12.70 -17.16
N ARG A 15 -22.67 -13.76 -16.33
CA ARG A 15 -23.88 -14.52 -15.96
C ARG A 15 -24.72 -13.89 -14.86
N LEU A 16 -24.22 -12.84 -14.19
CA LEU A 16 -24.95 -12.16 -13.13
C LEU A 16 -26.12 -11.33 -13.68
N LYS A 17 -27.15 -11.16 -12.83
CA LYS A 17 -28.22 -10.17 -13.04
C LYS A 17 -27.63 -8.76 -12.97
N LEU A 18 -28.30 -7.78 -13.57
CA LEU A 18 -27.82 -6.40 -13.62
C LEU A 18 -27.53 -5.83 -12.21
N GLU A 19 -28.43 -6.05 -11.25
CA GLU A 19 -28.26 -5.58 -9.86
C GLU A 19 -27.00 -6.17 -9.22
N ASP A 20 -26.77 -7.47 -9.40
CA ASP A 20 -25.58 -8.15 -8.88
C ASP A 20 -24.29 -7.68 -9.58
N LYS A 21 -24.34 -7.37 -10.89
CA LYS A 21 -23.21 -6.77 -11.61
C LYS A 21 -22.85 -5.41 -11.03
N VAL A 22 -23.85 -4.57 -10.78
CA VAL A 22 -23.66 -3.23 -10.21
C VAL A 22 -23.05 -3.35 -8.81
N ARG A 23 -23.62 -4.21 -7.95
CA ARG A 23 -23.07 -4.45 -6.61
C ARG A 23 -21.62 -4.93 -6.66
N PHE A 24 -21.33 -5.93 -7.51
CA PHE A 24 -19.97 -6.44 -7.69
C PHE A 24 -18.97 -5.34 -8.07
N LEU A 25 -19.33 -4.48 -9.03
CA LEU A 25 -18.46 -3.39 -9.48
C LEU A 25 -18.24 -2.35 -8.37
N ILE A 26 -19.28 -2.01 -7.60
CA ILE A 26 -19.16 -1.10 -6.46
C ILE A 26 -18.19 -1.67 -5.42
N GLU A 27 -18.39 -2.92 -5.01
CA GLU A 27 -17.55 -3.58 -4.00
C GLU A 27 -16.11 -3.73 -4.48
N ALA A 28 -15.90 -4.21 -5.71
CA ALA A 28 -14.56 -4.36 -6.29
C ALA A 28 -13.82 -3.01 -6.38
N THR A 29 -14.53 -1.95 -6.77
CA THR A 29 -13.96 -0.60 -6.85
C THR A 29 -13.60 -0.08 -5.46
N ALA A 30 -14.49 -0.26 -4.47
CA ALA A 30 -14.25 0.18 -3.11
C ALA A 30 -13.01 -0.49 -2.50
N VAL A 31 -12.87 -1.81 -2.67
CA VAL A 31 -11.68 -2.55 -2.20
C VAL A 31 -10.43 -2.08 -2.91
N THR A 32 -10.46 -1.99 -4.24
CA THR A 32 -9.30 -1.55 -5.04
C THR A 32 -8.84 -0.15 -4.64
N LEU A 33 -9.77 0.77 -4.39
CA LEU A 33 -9.46 2.12 -3.93
C LEU A 33 -8.89 2.13 -2.51
N ALA A 34 -9.46 1.34 -1.60
CA ALA A 34 -8.96 1.23 -0.23
C ALA A 34 -7.50 0.75 -0.21
N ASP A 35 -7.21 -0.34 -0.92
CA ASP A 35 -5.85 -0.91 -1.04
C ASP A 35 -4.88 0.11 -1.66
N GLY A 36 -5.32 0.83 -2.70
CA GLY A 36 -4.53 1.86 -3.35
C GLY A 36 -4.21 3.03 -2.43
N ILE A 37 -5.18 3.52 -1.66
CA ILE A 37 -5.00 4.60 -0.69
C ILE A 37 -4.06 4.17 0.43
N GLU A 38 -4.21 2.96 0.96
CA GLU A 38 -3.34 2.42 2.00
C GLU A 38 -1.89 2.30 1.50
N ALA A 39 -1.69 1.73 0.30
CA ALA A 39 -0.37 1.59 -0.29
C ALA A 39 0.30 2.96 -0.54
N ALA A 40 -0.46 3.94 -1.04
CA ALA A 40 0.02 5.30 -1.26
C ALA A 40 0.40 5.98 0.07
N GLY A 41 -0.43 5.86 1.11
CA GLY A 41 -0.15 6.39 2.45
C GLY A 41 1.10 5.78 3.06
N ALA A 42 1.26 4.46 2.96
CA ALA A 42 2.45 3.76 3.44
C ALA A 42 3.71 4.18 2.69
N ALA A 43 3.63 4.39 1.37
CA ALA A 43 4.75 4.88 0.57
C ALA A 43 5.16 6.30 0.95
N LEU A 44 4.19 7.19 1.17
CA LEU A 44 4.42 8.56 1.62
C LEU A 44 5.07 8.60 3.01
N SER A 45 4.53 7.84 3.97
CA SER A 45 5.07 7.73 5.32
C SER A 45 6.55 7.31 5.31
N ARG A 46 6.90 6.24 4.57
CA ARG A 46 8.30 5.82 4.41
C ARG A 46 9.18 6.92 3.78
N GLY A 47 8.62 7.71 2.87
CA GLY A 47 9.31 8.86 2.26
C GLY A 47 9.63 9.94 3.30
N LEU A 48 8.65 10.29 4.13
CA LEU A 48 8.81 11.29 5.19
C LEU A 48 9.83 10.84 6.24
N GLU A 49 9.79 9.59 6.68
CA GLU A 49 10.76 9.01 7.61
C GLU A 49 12.20 9.16 7.11
N ARG A 50 12.45 8.85 5.83
CA ARG A 50 13.78 9.02 5.22
C ARG A 50 14.22 10.48 5.19
N CYS A 51 13.32 11.40 4.84
CA CYS A 51 13.61 12.83 4.81
C CYS A 51 13.93 13.38 6.21
N MET A 52 13.21 12.92 7.23
CA MET A 52 13.45 13.30 8.63
C MET A 52 14.76 12.73 9.14
N ALA A 53 15.05 11.45 8.88
CA ALA A 53 16.30 10.81 9.25
C ALA A 53 17.52 11.49 8.59
N ALA A 54 17.39 11.94 7.34
CA ALA A 54 18.44 12.69 6.64
C ALA A 54 18.70 14.09 7.22
N ARG A 55 17.73 14.66 7.94
CA ARG A 55 17.85 15.98 8.58
C ARG A 55 18.34 15.91 10.02
N SER A 56 18.36 14.74 10.65
CA SER A 56 19.01 14.57 11.95
C SER A 56 20.51 14.75 11.77
N PRO A 57 21.14 15.79 12.35
CA PRO A 57 22.58 15.90 12.33
C PRO A 57 23.12 14.66 13.04
N LYS A 58 24.02 13.91 12.38
CA LYS A 58 24.84 12.93 13.07
C LYS A 58 25.41 13.64 14.27
N VAL A 59 24.97 13.28 15.48
CA VAL A 59 25.73 13.58 16.69
C VAL A 59 27.07 12.89 16.47
N SER A 60 28.05 13.67 16.02
CA SER A 60 29.44 13.30 16.05
C SER A 60 29.75 13.08 17.53
N SER A 61 29.60 11.83 17.98
CA SER A 61 30.28 11.35 19.16
C SER A 61 31.76 11.24 18.79
N ASP A 62 32.41 12.39 18.61
CA ASP A 62 33.85 12.50 18.74
C ASP A 62 34.13 12.45 20.24
N ARG A 63 34.31 11.24 20.75
CA ARG A 63 35.02 11.02 21.99
C ARG A 63 36.24 10.17 21.67
N PRO A 64 37.42 10.77 21.42
CA PRO A 64 38.66 10.07 21.61
C PRO A 64 39.18 10.30 23.03
N ALA A 65 39.54 9.18 23.64
CA ALA A 65 40.66 8.98 24.55
C ALA A 65 40.73 9.80 25.85
N SER A 66 40.47 9.06 26.93
CA SER A 66 41.30 9.06 28.14
C SER A 66 42.80 9.14 27.81
N GLU A 67 43.46 10.18 28.31
CA GLU A 67 44.89 10.25 28.69
C GLU A 67 44.90 11.16 29.92
N GLY A 68 45.57 10.92 31.04
CA GLY A 68 46.51 9.93 31.54
C GLY A 68 46.97 10.47 32.90
#